data_AF-A0A1W1XGT9-F1
#
_entry.id   AF-A0A1W1XGT9-F1
#
_cell.length_a   1.000
_cell.length_b   1.000
_cell.length_c   1.000
_cell.angle_alpha   90.00
_cell.angle_beta   90.00
_cell.angle_gamma   90.00
#
_symmetry.space_group_name_H-M   'P 1'
#
loop_
_entity.id
_entity.type
_entity.pdbx_description
1 polymer ?
#
loop_
_entity_poly.entity_id
_entity_poly.type
_entity_poly.pdbx_seq_one_letter_code
_entity_poly.pdbx_strand_id
1 'polypeptide(L)'
;MTCNTQRIVRLLALLFLVVMQGCATERPDPNKKKRDEAIALYEKHCQQAGEKIYRTVDHVQGLLLFKSRPKKTNFQDQFVLDDPYGHDTGGDGYILTFLRKNENGHLRYEPGGYGYIDVIDPNDGLRYRYTAYLDQPWLRDKKYAEWVRDFSLHKVLAPNAPLPRYGVTYDDISTHEDREHWIAGSSLKVIDLQTHEVMAERIGYMVDLGMGSLNGGRSPWLIAASQACPSFPTIPGTRHPEQQLQTRHFVEKVLHTN
;
A
#
# COMPACT_ATOMS: atom_id res chain seq x y z
N MET A 1 -74.60 -28.69 -59.94
CA MET A 1 -73.63 -29.36 -60.86
C MET A 1 -72.43 -28.45 -61.00
N THR A 2 -71.22 -29.04 -60.87
CA THR A 2 -69.84 -28.50 -61.00
C THR A 2 -69.40 -27.45 -59.97
N CYS A 3 -68.20 -27.44 -59.37
CA CYS A 3 -67.10 -28.42 -59.22
C CYS A 3 -66.22 -27.99 -58.01
N ASN A 4 -65.65 -28.98 -57.33
CA ASN A 4 -64.62 -29.02 -56.27
C ASN A 4 -63.38 -28.14 -56.59
N THR A 5 -62.54 -27.61 -55.69
CA THR A 5 -61.65 -28.34 -54.76
C THR A 5 -60.86 -27.37 -53.85
N GLN A 6 -60.59 -27.81 -52.62
CA GLN A 6 -59.73 -27.21 -51.58
C GLN A 6 -58.31 -26.82 -52.05
N ARG A 7 -57.72 -25.79 -51.41
CA ARG A 7 -56.35 -25.84 -50.87
C ARG A 7 -56.09 -24.75 -49.81
N ILE A 8 -55.75 -25.22 -48.62
CA ILE A 8 -55.21 -24.51 -47.46
C ILE A 8 -53.82 -23.95 -47.81
N VAL A 9 -53.56 -22.64 -47.68
CA VAL A 9 -52.20 -22.09 -47.45
C VAL A 9 -52.25 -20.74 -46.69
N ARG A 10 -51.91 -20.83 -45.40
CA ARG A 10 -51.03 -19.97 -44.57
C ARG A 10 -51.39 -18.50 -44.27
N LEU A 11 -51.60 -18.29 -42.96
CA LEU A 11 -51.29 -17.08 -42.19
C LEU A 11 -49.99 -16.41 -42.65
N LEU A 12 -50.00 -15.08 -42.73
CA LEU A 12 -48.85 -14.24 -42.41
C LEU A 12 -49.37 -12.95 -41.76
N ALA A 13 -49.23 -12.92 -40.44
CA ALA A 13 -49.53 -11.77 -39.60
C ALA A 13 -48.59 -10.61 -39.96
N LEU A 14 -49.16 -9.41 -40.13
CA LEU A 14 -48.39 -8.17 -40.13
C LEU A 14 -47.74 -7.99 -38.75
N LEU A 15 -46.47 -8.35 -38.65
CA LEU A 15 -45.63 -8.03 -37.51
C LEU A 15 -45.13 -6.59 -37.69
N PHE A 16 -45.78 -5.64 -37.02
CA PHE A 16 -45.23 -4.29 -36.81
C PHE A 16 -43.97 -4.42 -35.96
N LEU A 17 -42.80 -4.45 -36.60
CA LEU A 17 -41.50 -4.36 -35.95
C LEU A 17 -41.29 -2.88 -35.56
N VAL A 18 -41.85 -2.51 -34.40
CA VAL A 18 -41.46 -1.27 -33.72
C VAL A 18 -40.04 -1.49 -33.21
N VAL A 19 -39.06 -1.02 -33.99
CA VAL A 19 -37.68 -0.92 -33.53
C VAL A 19 -37.67 0.18 -32.47
N MET A 20 -37.78 -0.20 -31.20
CA MET A 20 -37.43 0.68 -30.09
C MET A 20 -35.92 0.91 -30.16
N GLN A 21 -35.48 1.91 -30.93
CA GLN A 21 -34.21 2.57 -30.70
C GLN A 21 -34.33 3.34 -29.39
N GLY A 22 -34.19 2.62 -28.28
CA GLY A 22 -33.87 3.24 -27.01
C GLY A 22 -32.48 3.85 -27.14
N CYS A 23 -32.40 5.13 -27.54
CA CYS A 23 -31.24 5.94 -27.23
C CYS A 23 -31.15 5.97 -25.71
N ALA A 24 -30.35 5.08 -25.12
CA ALA A 24 -29.88 5.23 -23.76
C ALA A 24 -29.11 6.56 -23.74
N THR A 25 -29.78 7.63 -23.31
CA THR A 25 -29.15 8.90 -23.05
C THR A 25 -28.30 8.68 -21.81
N GLU A 26 -27.00 8.49 -22.04
CA GLU A 26 -25.99 8.47 -20.99
C GLU A 26 -26.18 9.74 -20.17
N ARG A 27 -26.49 9.61 -18.87
CA ARG A 27 -26.59 10.78 -18.01
C ARG A 27 -25.21 11.46 -18.01
N PRO A 28 -25.12 12.78 -18.25
CA PRO A 28 -23.84 13.46 -18.24
C PRO A 28 -23.18 13.27 -16.86
N ASP A 29 -21.99 12.67 -16.82
CA ASP A 29 -21.17 12.62 -15.60
C ASP A 29 -20.59 14.04 -15.37
N PRO A 30 -21.04 14.76 -14.33
CA PRO A 30 -20.60 16.13 -14.07
C PRO A 30 -19.09 16.21 -13.76
N ASN A 31 -18.46 15.09 -13.38
CA ASN A 31 -17.04 15.01 -13.07
C ASN A 31 -16.20 14.42 -14.21
N LYS A 32 -16.79 14.10 -15.38
CA LYS A 32 -16.06 13.48 -16.49
C LYS A 32 -14.79 14.25 -16.85
N LYS A 33 -14.91 15.57 -17.05
CA LYS A 33 -13.76 16.41 -17.42
C LYS A 33 -12.66 16.38 -16.36
N LYS A 34 -13.01 16.55 -15.07
CA LYS A 34 -12.04 16.53 -13.96
C LYS A 34 -11.35 15.17 -13.85
N ARG A 35 -12.10 14.08 -14.06
CA ARG A 35 -11.57 12.72 -14.07
C ARG A 35 -10.60 12.50 -15.22
N ASP A 36 -10.95 12.96 -16.42
CA ASP A 36 -10.10 12.87 -17.61
C ASP A 36 -8.78 13.67 -17.40
N GLU A 37 -8.85 14.84 -16.78
CA GLU A 37 -7.68 15.65 -16.38
C GLU A 37 -6.81 14.93 -15.34
N ALA A 38 -7.43 14.37 -14.29
CA ALA A 38 -6.74 13.61 -13.25
C ALA A 38 -6.03 12.37 -13.82
N ILE A 39 -6.68 11.64 -14.73
CA ILE A 39 -6.09 10.48 -15.41
C ILE A 39 -4.85 10.89 -16.21
N ALA A 40 -4.94 11.96 -17.01
CA ALA A 40 -3.81 12.42 -17.81
C ALA A 40 -2.60 12.84 -16.95
N LEU A 41 -2.83 13.54 -15.84
CA LEU A 41 -1.78 13.91 -14.90
C LEU A 41 -1.18 12.68 -14.22
N TYR A 42 -2.03 11.77 -13.74
CA TYR A 42 -1.60 10.51 -13.13
C TYR A 42 -0.76 9.64 -14.09
N GLU A 43 -1.17 9.49 -15.34
CA GLU A 43 -0.43 8.72 -16.35
C GLU A 43 0.96 9.30 -16.61
N LYS A 44 1.09 10.63 -16.62
CA LYS A 44 2.39 11.31 -16.74
C LYS A 44 3.30 10.98 -15.56
N HIS A 45 2.77 11.00 -14.34
CA HIS A 45 3.52 10.59 -13.14
C HIS A 45 3.94 9.12 -13.19
N CYS A 46 3.05 8.24 -13.66
CA CYS A 46 3.33 6.81 -13.77
C CYS A 46 4.49 6.48 -14.73
N GLN A 47 4.79 7.34 -15.71
CA GLN A 47 5.94 7.14 -16.61
C GLN A 47 7.29 7.16 -15.85
N GLN A 48 7.34 7.78 -14.67
CA GLN A 48 8.53 7.89 -13.83
C GLN A 48 8.44 7.00 -12.57
N ALA A 49 7.31 6.34 -12.36
CA ALA A 49 7.06 5.46 -11.23
C ALA A 49 7.79 4.12 -11.42
N GLY A 50 8.16 3.49 -10.32
CA GLY A 50 8.92 2.25 -10.35
C GLY A 50 9.92 2.13 -9.20
N GLU A 51 10.59 0.99 -9.18
CA GLU A 51 11.72 0.75 -8.29
C GLU A 51 13.02 0.89 -9.09
N LYS A 52 14.01 1.54 -8.47
CA LYS A 52 15.39 1.55 -8.93
C LYS A 52 16.27 1.04 -7.80
N ILE A 53 16.99 -0.04 -8.05
CA ILE A 53 17.94 -0.63 -7.10
C ILE A 53 19.33 -0.46 -7.71
N TYR A 54 20.15 0.35 -7.06
CA TYR A 54 21.51 0.64 -7.50
C TYR A 54 22.53 -0.31 -6.89
N ARG A 55 22.26 -0.76 -5.66
CA ARG A 55 23.14 -1.64 -4.90
C ARG A 55 22.35 -2.49 -3.92
N THR A 56 22.82 -3.71 -3.67
CA THR A 56 22.32 -4.59 -2.62
C THR A 56 23.43 -4.95 -1.63
N VAL A 57 23.04 -5.37 -0.42
CA VAL A 57 23.95 -5.80 0.65
C VAL A 57 23.37 -6.98 1.42
N ASP A 58 24.21 -7.97 1.71
CA ASP A 58 23.89 -9.14 2.53
C ASP A 58 24.30 -8.97 4.00
N HIS A 59 23.81 -9.87 4.86
CA HIS A 59 24.15 -9.93 6.29
C HIS A 59 23.92 -8.63 7.08
N VAL A 60 22.83 -7.91 6.78
CA VAL A 60 22.48 -6.65 7.45
C VAL A 60 21.87 -6.90 8.82
N GLN A 61 22.57 -6.47 9.88
CA GLN A 61 22.14 -6.71 11.26
C GLN A 61 21.04 -5.74 11.74
N GLY A 62 21.02 -4.51 11.24
CA GLY A 62 20.07 -3.51 11.73
C GLY A 62 19.87 -2.34 10.78
N LEU A 63 18.74 -1.65 10.96
CA LEU A 63 18.30 -0.53 10.14
C LEU A 63 17.98 0.68 11.00
N LEU A 64 18.16 1.87 10.42
CA LEU A 64 17.57 3.10 10.92
C LEU A 64 16.29 3.42 10.13
N LEU A 65 15.16 3.54 10.80
CA LEU A 65 13.96 4.16 10.23
C LEU A 65 13.96 5.64 10.61
N PHE A 66 14.12 6.51 9.62
CA PHE A 66 14.06 7.96 9.86
C PHE A 66 12.67 8.41 10.29
N LYS A 67 11.65 7.71 9.81
CA LYS A 67 10.23 7.99 10.11
C LYS A 67 9.49 6.67 10.34
N SER A 68 8.69 6.61 11.39
CA SER A 68 7.69 5.55 11.55
C SER A 68 6.45 5.87 10.70
N ARG A 69 5.72 4.85 10.25
CA ARG A 69 4.39 5.04 9.65
C ARG A 69 3.37 5.48 10.72
N PRO A 70 2.48 6.45 10.43
CA PRO A 70 1.52 6.94 11.40
C PRO A 70 0.54 5.84 11.85
N LYS A 71 0.09 5.88 13.11
CA LYS A 71 -0.92 4.95 13.63
C LYS A 71 -2.31 5.24 13.06
N LYS A 72 -2.62 6.51 12.81
CA LYS A 72 -3.89 6.94 12.23
C LYS A 72 -3.79 6.85 10.70
N THR A 73 -4.74 6.14 10.10
CA THR A 73 -4.89 6.12 8.65
C THR A 73 -5.67 7.35 8.19
N ASN A 74 -5.17 8.03 7.17
CA ASN A 74 -5.93 9.02 6.42
C ASN A 74 -6.76 8.33 5.34
N PHE A 75 -8.08 8.37 5.47
CA PHE A 75 -9.00 7.74 4.52
C PHE A 75 -9.49 8.68 3.41
N GLN A 76 -9.43 9.99 3.62
CA GLN A 76 -10.12 10.97 2.76
C GLN A 76 -9.60 12.42 2.84
N ASP A 77 -8.74 12.77 3.79
CA ASP A 77 -8.28 14.15 3.96
C ASP A 77 -7.36 14.50 2.79
N GLN A 78 -7.90 15.29 1.85
CA GLN A 78 -7.37 15.47 0.50
C GLN A 78 -5.97 16.11 0.47
N PHE A 79 -5.75 17.12 1.30
CA PHE A 79 -4.55 17.97 1.27
C PHE A 79 -3.56 17.67 2.39
N VAL A 80 -3.81 16.63 3.19
CA VAL A 80 -2.82 16.15 4.17
C VAL A 80 -1.75 15.37 3.43
N LEU A 81 -0.50 15.82 3.52
CA LEU A 81 0.66 15.22 2.86
C LEU A 81 1.30 14.13 3.75
N ASP A 82 0.53 13.08 4.03
CA ASP A 82 0.93 11.96 4.91
C ASP A 82 1.20 10.64 4.18
N ASP A 83 1.51 10.72 2.87
CA ASP A 83 1.85 9.59 2.00
C ASP A 83 0.79 8.47 1.97
N PRO A 84 -0.44 8.72 1.48
CA PRO A 84 -1.47 7.69 1.37
C PRO A 84 -1.08 6.52 0.44
N TYR A 85 -0.24 6.74 -0.59
CA TYR A 85 0.24 5.66 -1.46
C TYR A 85 1.11 4.70 -0.65
N GLY A 86 2.04 5.22 0.14
CA GLY A 86 2.88 4.46 1.04
C GLY A 86 2.18 3.97 2.32
N HIS A 87 0.84 4.01 2.38
CA HIS A 87 0.12 3.43 3.52
C HIS A 87 0.62 2.01 3.81
N ASP A 88 0.87 1.72 5.08
CA ASP A 88 1.46 0.47 5.54
C ASP A 88 0.99 0.24 6.99
N THR A 89 1.46 -0.84 7.61
CA THR A 89 1.28 -1.08 9.04
C THR A 89 1.81 0.12 9.84
N GLY A 90 1.00 0.68 10.73
CA GLY A 90 1.33 1.88 11.50
C GLY A 90 2.01 1.60 12.85
N GLY A 91 2.68 2.63 13.39
CA GLY A 91 3.25 2.63 14.75
C GLY A 91 4.27 1.52 15.00
N ASP A 92 4.23 0.91 16.19
CA ASP A 92 5.15 -0.19 16.54
C ASP A 92 4.96 -1.43 15.65
N GLY A 93 3.76 -1.61 15.07
CA GLY A 93 3.51 -2.66 14.08
C GLY A 93 4.44 -2.55 12.88
N TYR A 94 4.67 -1.33 12.37
CA TYR A 94 5.63 -1.06 11.30
C TYR A 94 7.02 -1.59 11.65
N ILE A 95 7.50 -1.27 12.85
CA ILE A 95 8.82 -1.66 13.34
C ILE A 95 8.91 -3.19 13.47
N LEU A 96 7.86 -3.80 14.00
CA LEU A 96 7.75 -5.26 14.12
C LEU A 96 7.82 -5.97 12.79
N THR A 97 7.31 -5.36 11.72
CA THR A 97 7.44 -5.96 10.39
C THR A 97 8.88 -6.06 9.92
N PHE A 98 9.88 -5.42 10.53
CA PHE A 98 11.29 -5.66 10.18
C PHE A 98 11.98 -6.68 11.09
N LEU A 99 11.52 -6.81 12.34
CA LEU A 99 12.12 -7.70 13.34
C LEU A 99 11.66 -9.17 13.20
N ARG A 100 10.46 -9.37 12.66
CA ARG A 100 9.84 -10.70 12.52
C ARG A 100 10.53 -11.54 11.46
N LYS A 101 10.59 -12.84 11.70
CA LYS A 101 10.96 -13.85 10.72
C LYS A 101 9.97 -13.83 9.56
N ASN A 102 10.49 -13.84 8.34
CA ASN A 102 9.72 -14.01 7.12
C ASN A 102 9.95 -15.43 6.60
N GLU A 103 8.87 -16.21 6.52
CA GLU A 103 8.88 -17.54 5.92
C GLU A 103 7.99 -17.53 4.69
N ASN A 104 8.60 -17.59 3.51
CA ASN A 104 7.90 -17.65 2.22
C ASN A 104 6.89 -16.52 2.01
N GLY A 105 7.22 -15.30 2.45
CA GLY A 105 6.35 -14.12 2.36
C GLY A 105 5.39 -13.95 3.54
N HIS A 106 5.40 -14.86 4.52
CA HIS A 106 4.54 -14.77 5.70
C HIS A 106 5.35 -14.42 6.94
N LEU A 107 4.91 -13.37 7.64
CA LEU A 107 5.52 -12.98 8.91
C LEU A 107 5.09 -13.93 10.03
N ARG A 108 6.08 -14.47 10.75
CA ARG A 108 5.85 -15.27 11.95
C ARG A 108 5.97 -14.40 13.20
N TYR A 109 5.31 -14.83 14.26
CA TYR A 109 5.48 -14.24 15.60
C TYR A 109 6.75 -14.76 16.27
N GLU A 110 7.85 -14.70 15.53
CA GLU A 110 9.17 -15.18 15.92
C GLU A 110 10.22 -14.16 15.47
N PRO A 111 11.28 -13.94 16.25
CA PRO A 111 12.45 -13.20 15.79
C PRO A 111 13.10 -13.92 14.60
N GLY A 112 13.67 -13.16 13.69
CA GLY A 112 14.37 -13.71 12.52
C GLY A 112 14.43 -12.79 11.31
N GLY A 113 14.01 -11.53 11.45
CA GLY A 113 14.36 -10.47 10.51
C GLY A 113 15.65 -9.77 10.94
N TYR A 114 15.69 -8.45 10.82
CA TYR A 114 16.81 -7.65 11.31
C TYR A 114 16.96 -7.81 12.84
N GLY A 115 18.19 -7.85 13.33
CA GLY A 115 18.46 -8.01 14.75
C GLY A 115 18.03 -6.83 15.62
N TYR A 116 18.03 -5.62 15.06
CA TYR A 116 17.49 -4.43 15.72
C TYR A 116 17.06 -3.37 14.70
N ILE A 117 16.15 -2.50 15.14
CA ILE A 117 15.68 -1.35 14.38
C ILE A 117 15.82 -0.10 15.23
N ASP A 118 16.62 0.85 14.78
CA ASP A 118 16.65 2.18 15.35
C ASP A 118 15.55 3.04 14.71
N VAL A 119 14.86 3.83 15.51
CA VAL A 119 13.82 4.76 15.03
C VAL A 119 14.03 6.12 15.69
N ILE A 120 13.90 7.18 14.89
CA ILE A 120 13.80 8.55 15.42
C ILE A 120 12.33 8.78 15.79
N ASP A 121 12.04 8.92 17.08
CA ASP A 121 10.68 9.16 17.55
C ASP A 121 10.25 10.59 17.18
N PRO A 122 9.16 10.77 16.41
CA PRO A 122 8.77 12.09 15.95
C PRO A 122 8.27 13.01 17.07
N ASN A 123 7.95 12.48 18.26
CA ASN A 123 7.42 13.28 19.36
C ASN A 123 8.51 14.02 20.14
N ASP A 124 9.68 13.40 20.32
CA ASP A 124 10.79 13.96 21.09
C ASP A 124 12.10 14.11 20.30
N GLY A 125 12.16 13.57 19.08
CA GLY A 125 13.35 13.59 18.22
C GLY A 125 14.46 12.65 18.66
N LEU A 126 14.23 11.81 19.67
CA LEU A 126 15.23 10.91 20.22
C LEU A 126 15.25 9.59 19.47
N ARG A 127 16.44 8.98 19.43
CA ARG A 127 16.64 7.67 18.82
C ARG A 127 16.39 6.56 19.83
N TYR A 128 15.50 5.64 19.46
CA TYR A 128 15.22 4.43 20.21
C TYR A 128 15.63 3.20 19.41
N ARG A 129 16.24 2.22 20.08
CA ARG A 129 16.53 0.91 19.53
C ARG A 129 15.42 -0.07 19.93
N TYR A 130 14.86 -0.71 18.92
CA TYR A 130 13.85 -1.74 19.04
C TYR A 130 14.47 -3.11 18.78
N THR A 131 14.20 -4.06 19.65
CA THR A 131 14.55 -5.47 19.50
C THR A 131 13.33 -6.34 19.77
N ALA A 132 13.32 -7.55 19.21
CA ALA A 132 12.28 -8.52 19.47
C ALA A 132 12.87 -9.84 19.98
N TYR A 133 12.17 -10.46 20.93
CA TYR A 133 12.53 -11.78 21.48
C TYR A 133 11.28 -12.58 21.82
N LEU A 134 11.44 -13.90 21.95
CA LEU A 134 10.41 -14.77 22.51
C LEU A 134 10.57 -14.77 24.03
N ASP A 135 9.66 -14.09 24.71
CA ASP A 135 9.55 -14.12 26.16
C ASP A 135 8.92 -15.44 26.62
N GLN A 136 9.25 -15.82 27.86
CA GLN A 136 8.70 -16.97 28.56
C GLN A 136 8.00 -16.49 29.84
N PRO A 137 6.72 -16.06 29.75
CA PRO A 137 6.04 -15.40 30.86
C PRO A 137 6.03 -16.22 32.16
N TRP A 138 5.99 -17.55 32.04
CA TRP A 138 6.00 -18.50 33.17
C TRP A 138 7.24 -18.40 34.09
N LEU A 139 8.34 -17.81 33.61
CA LEU A 139 9.52 -17.53 34.43
C LEU A 139 9.26 -16.42 35.45
N ARG A 140 8.33 -15.49 35.16
CA ARG A 140 7.99 -14.34 36.01
C ARG A 140 6.66 -14.53 36.74
N ASP A 141 5.70 -15.19 36.10
CA ASP A 141 4.38 -15.47 36.67
C ASP A 141 3.96 -16.92 36.41
N LYS A 142 3.89 -17.72 37.48
CA LYS A 142 3.55 -19.16 37.42
C LYS A 142 2.11 -19.47 37.01
N LYS A 143 1.26 -18.45 36.80
CA LYS A 143 -0.07 -18.62 36.20
C LYS A 143 -0.01 -19.00 34.72
N TYR A 144 1.07 -18.63 34.02
CA TYR A 144 1.30 -19.02 32.65
C TYR A 144 1.89 -20.43 32.60
N ALA A 145 1.40 -21.23 31.66
CA ALA A 145 1.95 -22.56 31.44
C ALA A 145 3.35 -22.48 30.78
N GLU A 146 4.23 -23.45 31.09
CA GLU A 146 5.65 -23.43 30.71
C GLU A 146 5.91 -23.34 29.19
N TRP A 147 5.02 -23.93 28.39
CA TRP A 147 5.05 -23.87 26.92
C TRP A 147 4.63 -22.53 26.31
N VAL A 148 4.07 -21.59 27.08
CA VAL A 148 3.67 -20.29 26.55
C VAL A 148 4.91 -19.50 26.14
N ARG A 149 4.91 -19.01 24.90
CA ARG A 149 5.91 -18.11 24.35
C ARG A 149 5.19 -16.84 23.91
N ASP A 150 5.72 -15.69 24.25
CA ASP A 150 5.15 -14.40 23.88
C ASP A 150 6.15 -13.57 23.08
N PHE A 151 5.76 -13.12 21.90
CA PHE A 151 6.63 -12.33 21.05
C PHE A 151 6.63 -10.88 21.54
N SER A 152 7.71 -10.50 22.21
CA SER A 152 7.83 -9.22 22.91
C SER A 152 8.70 -8.23 22.13
N LEU A 153 8.22 -6.99 22.04
CA LEU A 153 8.96 -5.85 21.52
C LEU A 153 9.56 -5.05 22.67
N HIS A 154 10.86 -4.78 22.59
CA HIS A 154 11.56 -3.99 23.59
C HIS A 154 12.11 -2.71 22.97
N LYS A 155 11.81 -1.58 23.61
CA LYS A 155 12.21 -0.22 23.19
C LYS A 155 13.19 0.34 24.22
N VAL A 156 14.40 0.71 23.80
CA VAL A 156 15.42 1.30 24.67
C VAL A 156 15.93 2.61 24.06
N LEU A 157 16.07 3.64 24.88
CA LEU A 157 16.70 4.89 24.45
C LEU A 157 18.16 4.61 24.06
N ALA A 158 18.55 4.98 22.84
CA ALA A 158 19.83 4.60 22.26
C ALA A 158 20.59 5.84 21.76
N PRO A 159 20.95 6.81 22.62
CA PRO A 159 21.62 8.02 22.16
C PRO A 159 23.07 7.72 21.74
N ASN A 160 23.74 6.85 22.50
CA ASN A 160 25.17 6.54 22.34
C ASN A 160 25.44 5.18 21.66
N ALA A 161 24.41 4.45 21.25
CA ALA A 161 24.61 3.17 20.55
C ALA A 161 25.19 3.42 19.15
N PRO A 162 26.02 2.52 18.60
CA PRO A 162 26.47 2.63 17.20
C PRO A 162 25.27 2.77 16.26
N LEU A 163 25.34 3.71 15.31
CA LEU A 163 24.31 3.87 14.28
C LEU A 163 24.28 2.64 13.37
N PRO A 164 23.09 2.18 12.96
CA PRO A 164 22.98 1.25 11.84
C PRO A 164 23.68 1.87 10.62
N ARG A 165 24.28 1.04 9.78
CA ARG A 165 24.89 1.54 8.54
C ARG A 165 23.84 1.97 7.52
N TYR A 166 22.66 1.34 7.51
CA TYR A 166 21.65 1.57 6.50
C TYR A 166 20.41 2.22 7.09
N GLY A 167 19.85 3.16 6.33
CA GLY A 167 18.66 3.90 6.70
C GLY A 167 17.52 3.73 5.69
N VAL A 168 16.29 3.83 6.17
CA VAL A 168 15.07 3.81 5.36
C VAL A 168 14.25 5.05 5.69
N THR A 169 13.83 5.77 4.66
CA THR A 169 12.97 6.95 4.80
C THR A 169 11.92 6.96 3.69
N TYR A 170 10.83 7.66 3.95
CA TYR A 170 9.81 7.93 2.94
C TYR A 170 9.35 9.38 3.01
N ASP A 171 8.82 9.87 1.90
CA ASP A 171 8.26 11.21 1.75
C ASP A 171 7.01 11.16 0.87
N ASP A 172 6.03 11.96 1.23
CA ASP A 172 4.94 12.32 0.32
C ASP A 172 5.50 13.29 -0.71
N ILE A 173 5.42 12.91 -1.98
CA ILE A 173 5.94 13.72 -3.10
C ILE A 173 4.81 14.38 -3.91
N SER A 174 3.56 14.29 -3.45
CA SER A 174 2.44 14.99 -4.08
C SER A 174 2.64 16.50 -4.03
N THR A 175 2.36 17.13 -5.15
CA THR A 175 2.15 18.58 -5.24
C THR A 175 0.73 18.95 -4.84
N HIS A 176 0.47 20.25 -4.66
CA HIS A 176 -0.89 20.73 -4.46
C HIS A 176 -1.81 20.41 -5.65
N GLU A 177 -1.31 20.55 -6.88
CA GLU A 177 -2.04 20.21 -8.12
C GLU A 177 -2.42 18.73 -8.16
N ASP A 178 -1.53 17.84 -7.70
CA ASP A 178 -1.84 16.42 -7.58
C ASP A 178 -3.01 16.19 -6.63
N ARG A 179 -3.00 16.87 -5.47
CA ARG A 179 -4.06 16.75 -4.47
C ARG A 179 -5.39 17.28 -4.98
N GLU A 180 -5.42 18.37 -5.76
CA GLU A 180 -6.63 18.86 -6.42
C GLU A 180 -7.29 17.79 -7.32
N HIS A 181 -6.46 16.92 -7.91
CA HIS A 181 -6.88 15.81 -8.77
C HIS A 181 -7.01 14.46 -8.03
N TRP A 182 -6.96 14.45 -6.69
CA TRP A 182 -6.98 13.23 -5.88
C TRP A 182 -5.87 12.23 -6.23
N ILE A 183 -4.68 12.75 -6.51
CA ILE A 183 -3.47 11.97 -6.76
C ILE A 183 -2.56 12.02 -5.53
N ALA A 184 -2.13 10.86 -5.05
CA ALA A 184 -1.18 10.70 -3.96
C ALA A 184 0.12 10.08 -4.48
N GLY A 185 1.27 10.68 -4.16
CA GLY A 185 2.60 10.23 -4.57
C GLY A 185 3.50 9.91 -3.38
N SER A 186 4.32 8.88 -3.52
CA SER A 186 5.28 8.42 -2.50
C SER A 186 6.67 8.29 -3.07
N SER A 187 7.66 8.67 -2.27
CA SER A 187 9.05 8.26 -2.44
C SER A 187 9.50 7.45 -1.23
N LEU A 188 10.02 6.24 -1.45
CA LEU A 188 10.65 5.40 -0.43
C LEU A 188 12.11 5.17 -0.81
N LYS A 189 13.03 5.37 0.13
CA LYS A 189 14.48 5.30 -0.13
C LYS A 189 15.20 4.44 0.88
N VAL A 190 16.20 3.71 0.39
CA VAL A 190 17.22 3.02 1.19
C VAL A 190 18.55 3.73 0.99
N ILE A 191 19.24 4.05 2.09
CA ILE A 191 20.43 4.92 2.10
C ILE A 191 21.56 4.24 2.85
N ASP A 192 22.78 4.27 2.31
CA ASP A 192 24.00 3.96 3.08
C ASP A 192 24.40 5.21 3.86
N LEU A 193 24.30 5.15 5.19
CA LEU A 193 24.57 6.28 6.08
C LEU A 193 26.07 6.56 6.24
N GLN A 194 26.94 5.65 5.80
CA GLN A 194 28.38 5.85 5.82
C GLN A 194 28.84 6.63 4.58
N THR A 195 28.27 6.33 3.40
CA THR A 195 28.63 7.01 2.14
C THR A 195 27.67 8.13 1.76
N HIS A 196 26.51 8.21 2.42
CA HIS A 196 25.40 9.11 2.10
C HIS A 196 24.79 8.89 0.71
N GLU A 197 24.94 7.68 0.16
CA GLU A 197 24.42 7.33 -1.16
C GLU A 197 23.04 6.67 -1.07
N VAL A 198 22.17 6.98 -2.03
CA VAL A 198 20.90 6.27 -2.21
C VAL A 198 21.19 4.92 -2.86
N MET A 199 20.92 3.84 -2.13
CA MET A 199 21.09 2.47 -2.60
C MET A 199 19.91 1.99 -3.44
N ALA A 200 18.71 2.45 -3.11
CA ALA A 200 17.51 2.17 -3.87
C ALA A 200 16.44 3.24 -3.62
N GLU A 201 15.59 3.47 -4.61
CA GLU A 201 14.39 4.30 -4.51
C GLU A 201 13.18 3.61 -5.13
N ARG A 202 12.01 3.80 -4.51
CA ARG A 202 10.71 3.44 -5.08
C ARG A 202 9.86 4.68 -5.16
N ILE A 203 9.43 5.01 -6.37
CA ILE A 203 8.48 6.08 -6.64
C ILE A 203 7.16 5.43 -7.04
N GLY A 204 6.06 5.92 -6.47
CA GLY A 204 4.75 5.47 -6.89
C GLY A 204 3.66 6.49 -6.66
N TYR A 205 2.60 6.37 -7.43
CA TYR A 205 1.44 7.24 -7.41
C TYR A 205 0.16 6.42 -7.38
N MET A 206 -0.92 7.00 -6.88
CA MET A 206 -2.28 6.46 -7.02
C MET A 206 -3.29 7.58 -7.19
N VAL A 207 -4.45 7.27 -7.79
CA VAL A 207 -5.50 8.25 -8.06
C VAL A 207 -6.89 7.74 -7.66
N ASP A 208 -7.68 8.55 -6.93
CA ASP A 208 -9.10 8.24 -6.71
C ASP A 208 -9.95 8.78 -7.87
N LEU A 209 -10.34 7.90 -8.79
CA LEU A 209 -11.27 8.27 -9.86
C LEU A 209 -12.66 8.67 -9.32
N GLY A 210 -12.99 8.35 -8.06
CA GLY A 210 -14.20 8.85 -7.39
C GLY A 210 -14.20 10.37 -7.15
N MET A 211 -13.07 11.05 -7.39
CA MET A 211 -12.89 12.48 -7.17
C MET A 211 -13.27 12.89 -5.73
N GLY A 212 -12.93 12.04 -4.75
CA GLY A 212 -13.22 12.29 -3.34
C GLY A 212 -14.60 11.90 -2.86
N SER A 213 -15.41 11.28 -3.73
CA SER A 213 -16.78 10.89 -3.37
C SER A 213 -16.80 9.87 -2.23
N LEU A 214 -17.58 10.18 -1.20
CA LEU A 214 -17.83 9.31 -0.03
C LEU A 214 -19.12 8.47 -0.18
N ASN A 215 -19.83 8.60 -1.31
CA ASN A 215 -21.10 7.92 -1.54
C ASN A 215 -20.94 6.39 -1.42
N GLY A 216 -21.89 5.73 -0.77
CA GLY A 216 -21.87 4.28 -0.59
C GLY A 216 -20.77 3.79 0.37
N GLY A 217 -20.26 4.65 1.26
CA GLY A 217 -19.22 4.28 2.22
C GLY A 217 -17.82 4.20 1.63
N ARG A 218 -17.59 4.86 0.48
CA ARG A 218 -16.27 4.95 -0.15
C ARG A 218 -15.27 5.65 0.77
N SER A 219 -14.04 5.15 0.76
CA SER A 219 -12.87 5.81 1.33
C SER A 219 -11.90 6.12 0.18
N PRO A 220 -11.81 7.39 -0.27
CA PRO A 220 -11.07 7.77 -1.48
C PRO A 220 -9.65 7.20 -1.52
N TRP A 221 -8.87 7.35 -0.44
CA TRP A 221 -7.49 6.89 -0.42
C TRP A 221 -7.34 5.36 -0.41
N LEU A 222 -8.28 4.63 0.18
CA LEU A 222 -8.28 3.16 0.10
C LEU A 222 -8.64 2.66 -1.31
N ILE A 223 -9.57 3.35 -1.98
CA ILE A 223 -9.99 2.98 -3.33
C ILE A 223 -8.93 3.37 -4.36
N ALA A 224 -8.24 4.48 -4.16
CA ALA A 224 -7.14 4.94 -5.00
C ALA A 224 -6.05 3.88 -5.14
N ALA A 225 -5.79 3.07 -4.10
CA ALA A 225 -4.80 2.00 -4.16
C ALA A 225 -5.08 0.95 -5.26
N SER A 226 -6.33 0.82 -5.72
CA SER A 226 -6.66 -0.05 -6.87
C SER A 226 -6.24 0.55 -8.23
N GLN A 227 -5.93 1.84 -8.26
CA GLN A 227 -5.46 2.64 -9.38
C GLN A 227 -4.07 3.20 -9.03
N ALA A 228 -3.14 2.29 -8.73
CA ALA A 228 -1.78 2.61 -8.31
C ALA A 228 -0.75 2.20 -9.36
N CYS A 229 0.33 2.97 -9.45
CA CYS A 229 1.50 2.70 -10.27
C CYS A 229 2.79 2.92 -9.45
N PRO A 230 3.67 1.91 -9.30
CA PRO A 230 3.42 0.51 -9.59
C PRO A 230 2.19 -0.03 -8.86
N SER A 231 1.49 -0.98 -9.49
CA SER A 231 0.30 -1.59 -8.91
C SER A 231 0.67 -2.49 -7.72
N PHE A 232 -0.15 -2.41 -6.67
CA PHE A 232 0.02 -3.29 -5.51
C PHE A 232 -0.37 -4.72 -5.85
N PRO A 233 0.26 -5.73 -5.21
CA PRO A 233 -0.23 -7.09 -5.26
C PRO A 233 -1.65 -7.15 -4.67
N THR A 234 -2.44 -8.13 -5.09
CA THR A 234 -3.79 -8.33 -4.54
C THR A 234 -3.78 -9.34 -3.41
N ILE A 235 -4.58 -9.11 -2.37
CA ILE A 235 -4.76 -10.07 -1.28
C ILE A 235 -5.36 -11.37 -1.86
N PRO A 236 -4.75 -12.55 -1.59
CA PRO A 236 -5.24 -13.82 -2.12
C PRO A 236 -6.73 -14.05 -1.85
N GLY A 237 -7.48 -14.43 -2.89
CA GLY A 237 -8.92 -14.65 -2.81
C GLY A 237 -9.78 -13.38 -2.85
N THR A 238 -9.18 -12.19 -3.00
CA THR A 238 -9.89 -10.92 -3.14
C THR A 238 -9.38 -10.12 -4.35
N ARG A 239 -9.98 -8.95 -4.60
CA ARG A 239 -9.47 -7.95 -5.58
C ARG A 239 -8.90 -6.71 -4.89
N HIS A 240 -8.69 -6.77 -3.58
CA HIS A 240 -8.20 -5.63 -2.83
C HIS A 240 -6.67 -5.50 -2.96
N PRO A 241 -6.15 -4.28 -3.21
CA PRO A 241 -4.72 -4.03 -3.20
C PRO A 241 -4.15 -4.22 -1.79
N GLU A 242 -3.02 -4.91 -1.69
CA GLU A 242 -2.30 -5.14 -0.45
C GLU A 242 -1.22 -4.08 -0.27
N GLN A 243 -1.52 -3.05 0.51
CA GLN A 243 -0.59 -1.97 0.82
C GLN A 243 0.29 -2.28 2.05
N GLN A 244 -0.10 -3.22 2.90
CA GLN A 244 0.71 -3.61 4.05
C GLN A 244 1.98 -4.31 3.58
N LEU A 245 3.05 -4.14 4.37
CA LEU A 245 4.36 -4.78 4.20
C LEU A 245 5.13 -4.31 2.96
N GLN A 246 4.57 -3.42 2.14
CA GLN A 246 5.22 -2.95 0.90
C GLN A 246 6.58 -2.30 1.19
N THR A 247 6.72 -1.61 2.34
CA THR A 247 8.01 -1.04 2.73
C THR A 247 9.03 -2.14 3.06
N ARG A 248 8.65 -3.16 3.84
CA ARG A 248 9.52 -4.31 4.15
C ARG A 248 9.94 -5.02 2.87
N HIS A 249 8.99 -5.32 1.99
CA HIS A 249 9.25 -6.01 0.73
C HIS A 249 10.26 -5.27 -0.15
N PHE A 250 10.13 -3.95 -0.26
CA PHE A 250 11.10 -3.16 -1.00
C PHE A 250 12.48 -3.18 -0.34
N VAL A 251 12.55 -2.98 0.98
CA VAL A 251 13.82 -2.95 1.73
C VAL A 251 14.53 -4.32 1.65
N GLU A 252 13.81 -5.43 1.73
CA GLU A 252 14.36 -6.79 1.63
C GLU A 252 14.80 -7.19 0.21
N LYS A 253 14.52 -6.39 -0.83
CA LYS A 253 15.18 -6.55 -2.14
C LYS A 253 16.59 -5.95 -2.18
N VAL A 254 16.91 -5.12 -1.18
CA VAL A 254 18.11 -4.26 -1.14
C VAL A 254 19.04 -4.69 -0.02
N LEU A 255 18.49 -4.94 1.16
CA LEU A 255 19.20 -5.26 2.39
C LEU A 255 18.74 -6.65 2.85
N HIS A 256 19.63 -7.63 2.78
CA HIS A 256 19.32 -9.01 3.15
C HIS A 256 19.84 -9.29 4.56
N THR A 257 19.08 -10.05 5.34
CA THR A 257 19.43 -10.43 6.72
C THR A 257 20.36 -11.64 6.78
N ASN A 258 20.50 -12.38 5.67
CA ASN A 258 21.15 -13.68 5.59
C ASN A 258 22.51 -13.60 4.93
#